data_AF-A0A3D0JY34-F1
#
_entry.id   AF-A0A3D0JY34-F1
#
_cell.length_a   1.000
_cell.length_b   1.000
_cell.length_c   1.000
_cell.angle_alpha   90.00
_cell.angle_beta   90.00
_cell.angle_gamma   90.00
#
_symmetry.space_group_name_H-M   'P 1'
#
loop_
_entity.id
_entity.type
_entity.pdbx_description
1 polymer ?
#
loop_
_entity_poly.entity_id
_entity_poly.type
_entity_poly.pdbx_seq_one_letter_code
_entity_poly.pdbx_strand_id
1 'polypeptide(L)'
;MSRFTRFALVLCTVALSVFVGQSANASSQKMDADMARLLPEGAAIVAYTPSMSKLTSELSDIVKQFDQQAAGMLMFMGPQSLLSMQLKTTQKVRSDMPAAIALTPGANIGDTPEMTIIFAVNGATADNVKANSKDMKMVFLEGTDWVAMTTGAAYQPRSADQKAPSVASKMLSGILSVSIDQAMFRTKYGNALEEQFYEALSAGSSAAGSDASDQRILDLNKKIATKLVNGFDRWDMSLNLDPQTPGWTVQYTPSSPDCVLQPSSDLAVVAGHLATELPMQMAMSTDVAVDMIDVARMFVSAEGTAVEKSLSEYLDYGVEFLDQVSGGIGVSMGMSGDGMSLVQTMRVKDVAKTLSIVDGLMEFFNKANWGITSEAIPVTVGASTSRAYRLKFDLEQMKKAFPAEFKMSENASNTLAGGMMQADAQMGELLNAMQGPDGMIVRFISKDDWLAVVIGDAKLLGTARRALAMAGGSNAGVDRALTSTDGSPVMASSMDLRSVMIGMGKFLAAHPGLSKMMEEQGVGAMLAKLPASPAAMVYMSSSSSETATRFTTMLDLSGVAAFNKDMDTLMAEQMKKMEEAQKAQKAKEKQEKAGTP
;
A
#
# COMPACT_ATOMS: atom_id res chain seq x y z
N MET A 1 9.65 16.76 -13.82
CA MET A 1 9.34 16.42 -12.41
C MET A 1 9.06 17.71 -11.64
N SER A 2 7.81 17.95 -11.25
CA SER A 2 7.38 19.20 -10.61
C SER A 2 7.99 19.35 -9.21
N ARG A 3 8.11 20.59 -8.72
CA ARG A 3 8.63 20.87 -7.37
C ARG A 3 7.72 20.29 -6.28
N PHE A 4 6.43 20.10 -6.55
CA PHE A 4 5.48 19.40 -5.68
C PHE A 4 5.74 17.89 -5.62
N THR A 5 6.03 17.25 -6.76
CA THR A 5 6.48 15.85 -6.77
C THR A 5 7.79 15.74 -5.99
N ARG A 6 8.75 16.66 -6.16
CA ARG A 6 9.99 16.66 -5.36
C ARG A 6 9.75 16.94 -3.88
N PHE A 7 8.79 17.79 -3.51
CA PHE A 7 8.51 18.12 -2.12
C PHE A 7 7.70 17.02 -1.42
N ALA A 8 6.74 16.38 -2.09
CA ALA A 8 6.04 15.20 -1.60
C ALA A 8 6.94 13.96 -1.60
N LEU A 9 7.81 13.78 -2.62
CA LEU A 9 8.86 12.76 -2.57
C LEU A 9 9.85 13.09 -1.47
N VAL A 10 10.22 14.35 -1.21
CA VAL A 10 11.10 14.74 -0.10
C VAL A 10 10.38 14.67 1.24
N LEU A 11 9.08 14.92 1.36
CA LEU A 11 8.33 14.77 2.61
C LEU A 11 8.07 13.31 2.91
N CYS A 12 7.74 12.50 1.90
CA CYS A 12 7.65 11.05 2.00
C CYS A 12 9.04 10.46 2.21
N THR A 13 10.09 10.92 1.53
CA THR A 13 11.46 10.43 1.75
C THR A 13 11.94 10.89 3.11
N VAL A 14 11.71 12.11 3.58
CA VAL A 14 12.08 12.59 4.92
C VAL A 14 11.24 11.88 5.99
N ALA A 15 9.95 11.65 5.79
CA ALA A 15 9.10 10.82 6.64
C ALA A 15 9.51 9.33 6.65
N LEU A 16 10.02 8.81 5.53
CA LEU A 16 10.50 7.42 5.35
C LEU A 16 12.00 7.24 5.66
N SER A 17 12.78 8.32 5.84
CA SER A 17 14.25 8.28 6.06
C SER A 17 14.73 8.99 7.32
N VAL A 18 13.87 9.69 8.06
CA VAL A 18 14.26 10.47 9.25
C VAL A 18 13.43 10.17 10.49
N PHE A 19 12.37 9.34 10.42
CA PHE A 19 11.48 9.17 11.58
C PHE A 19 11.11 7.71 11.93
N VAL A 20 11.60 7.24 13.09
CA VAL A 20 11.57 5.91 13.74
C VAL A 20 11.89 5.91 15.33
N GLY A 21 11.06 6.44 16.26
CA GLY A 21 11.19 6.39 17.77
C GLY A 21 9.95 5.83 18.55
N GLN A 22 10.12 5.22 19.77
CA GLN A 22 9.47 4.02 20.41
C GLN A 22 7.97 3.99 20.85
N SER A 23 7.42 2.79 21.10
CA SER A 23 6.03 2.54 21.53
C SER A 23 5.52 3.47 22.64
N ALA A 24 4.36 4.08 22.42
CA ALA A 24 3.50 4.55 23.50
C ALA A 24 2.16 3.81 23.38
N ASN A 25 1.77 3.11 24.45
CA ASN A 25 0.35 2.85 24.71
C ASN A 25 -0.34 4.21 24.77
N ALA A 26 -0.85 4.68 23.65
CA ALA A 26 -1.38 6.01 23.53
C ALA A 26 -2.90 5.90 23.42
N SER A 27 -3.55 6.22 24.54
CA SER A 27 -4.82 6.93 24.51
C SER A 27 -4.77 8.00 23.42
N SER A 28 -5.86 8.20 22.65
CA SER A 28 -5.95 9.23 21.61
C SER A 28 -5.25 10.52 22.06
N GLN A 29 -4.25 10.99 21.30
CA GLN A 29 -3.58 12.22 21.65
C GLN A 29 -4.53 13.39 21.38
N LYS A 30 -4.93 14.10 22.43
CA LYS A 30 -5.68 15.33 22.31
C LYS A 30 -4.71 16.50 22.27
N MET A 31 -4.79 17.34 21.24
CA MET A 31 -4.02 18.58 21.21
C MET A 31 -4.46 19.48 22.35
N ASP A 32 -3.51 20.20 22.96
CA ASP A 32 -3.81 21.25 23.92
C ASP A 32 -4.79 22.28 23.31
N ALA A 33 -5.81 22.68 24.06
CA ALA A 33 -6.86 23.55 23.54
C ALA A 33 -6.32 24.92 23.10
N ASP A 34 -5.30 25.45 23.79
CA ASP A 34 -4.67 26.72 23.45
C ASP A 34 -3.77 26.60 22.21
N MET A 35 -3.08 25.46 22.03
CA MET A 35 -2.39 25.18 20.77
C MET A 35 -3.34 25.09 19.59
N ALA A 36 -4.50 24.45 19.75
CA ALA A 36 -5.47 24.30 18.67
C ALA A 36 -6.04 25.65 18.20
N ARG A 37 -6.04 26.66 19.07
CA ARG A 37 -6.43 28.04 18.72
C ARG A 37 -5.39 28.75 17.85
N LEU A 38 -4.14 28.33 17.92
CA LEU A 38 -3.04 28.81 17.09
C LEU A 38 -2.89 28.04 15.77
N LEU A 39 -3.79 27.11 15.45
CA LEU A 39 -3.78 26.50 14.13
C LEU A 39 -4.40 27.46 13.11
N PRO A 40 -3.71 27.76 11.99
CA PRO A 40 -4.32 28.50 10.88
C PRO A 40 -5.61 27.82 10.38
N GLU A 41 -6.46 28.58 9.70
CA GLU A 41 -7.63 28.00 9.04
C GLU A 41 -7.19 27.09 7.88
N GLY A 42 -7.79 25.91 7.78
CA GLY A 42 -7.42 24.91 6.78
C GLY A 42 -6.04 24.28 6.97
N ALA A 43 -5.43 24.43 8.15
CA ALA A 43 -4.16 23.80 8.47
C ALA A 43 -4.31 22.27 8.65
N ALA A 44 -3.40 21.51 8.06
CA ALA A 44 -3.14 20.12 8.38
C ALA A 44 -2.01 20.03 9.41
N ILE A 45 -2.19 19.27 10.48
CA ILE A 45 -1.11 18.97 11.42
C ILE A 45 -0.24 17.90 10.75
N VAL A 46 1.04 18.20 10.53
CA VAL A 46 1.99 17.22 9.96
C VAL A 46 2.93 16.65 11.00
N ALA A 47 2.99 17.28 12.17
CA ALA A 47 3.70 16.75 13.32
C ALA A 47 3.03 17.29 14.59
N TYR A 48 2.76 16.41 15.55
CA TYR A 48 2.42 16.78 16.92
C TYR A 48 3.20 15.88 17.87
N THR A 49 3.83 16.48 18.88
CA THR A 49 4.56 15.77 19.91
C THR A 49 4.08 16.22 21.29
N PRO A 50 3.95 15.31 22.27
CA PRO A 50 3.59 15.68 23.64
C PRO A 50 4.72 16.43 24.37
N SER A 51 5.95 16.40 23.85
CA SER A 51 7.07 17.18 24.37
C SER A 51 8.14 17.40 23.31
N MET A 52 8.62 18.64 23.18
CA MET A 52 9.75 18.98 22.31
C MET A 52 11.03 18.17 22.60
N SER A 53 11.32 17.87 23.87
CA SER A 53 12.48 17.05 24.22
C SER A 53 12.37 15.62 23.71
N LYS A 54 11.16 15.04 23.76
CA LYS A 54 10.86 13.69 23.28
C LYS A 54 11.04 13.61 21.76
N LEU A 55 10.59 14.63 21.04
CA LEU A 55 10.84 14.78 19.61
C LEU A 55 12.34 14.72 19.28
N THR A 56 13.18 15.53 19.93
CA THR A 56 14.62 15.55 19.60
C THR A 56 15.34 14.24 19.95
N SER A 57 15.03 13.60 21.09
CA SER A 57 15.65 12.32 21.45
C SER A 57 15.29 11.23 20.47
N GLU A 58 14.01 11.15 20.10
CA GLU A 58 13.53 10.15 19.16
C GLU A 58 14.15 10.41 17.79
N LEU A 59 14.15 11.64 17.28
CA LEU A 59 14.82 12.00 16.02
C LEU A 59 16.28 11.54 15.96
N SER A 60 17.00 11.65 17.06
CA SER A 60 18.39 11.20 17.12
C SER A 60 18.49 9.68 17.01
N ASP A 61 17.66 8.93 17.73
CA ASP A 61 17.64 7.45 17.66
C ASP A 61 17.30 6.93 16.27
N ILE A 62 16.55 7.72 15.52
CA ILE A 62 16.15 7.42 14.16
C ILE A 62 17.29 7.60 13.19
N VAL A 63 17.84 8.80 13.20
CA VAL A 63 18.88 9.17 12.26
C VAL A 63 20.08 8.26 12.46
N LYS A 64 20.31 7.71 13.67
CA LYS A 64 21.35 6.67 13.91
C LYS A 64 21.19 5.44 13.01
N GLN A 65 19.98 5.07 12.60
CA GLN A 65 19.74 3.89 11.77
C GLN A 65 20.14 4.12 10.30
N PHE A 66 20.11 5.37 9.83
CA PHE A 66 20.38 5.73 8.43
C PHE A 66 21.74 6.45 8.25
N ASP A 67 22.13 7.28 9.21
CA ASP A 67 23.34 8.12 9.21
C ASP A 67 23.80 8.42 10.65
N GLN A 68 24.78 7.66 11.13
CA GLN A 68 25.35 7.83 12.48
C GLN A 68 26.01 9.20 12.71
N GLN A 69 26.51 9.85 11.66
CA GLN A 69 27.21 11.13 11.75
C GLN A 69 26.21 12.30 11.89
N ALA A 70 25.12 12.28 11.12
CA ALA A 70 24.03 13.24 11.26
C ALA A 70 23.31 13.11 12.61
N ALA A 71 23.17 11.89 13.13
CA ALA A 71 22.57 11.65 14.43
C ALA A 71 23.40 12.24 15.59
N GLY A 72 24.73 12.14 15.49
CA GLY A 72 25.66 12.77 16.41
C GLY A 72 25.48 14.29 16.45
N MET A 73 25.37 14.94 15.30
CA MET A 73 25.10 16.39 15.24
C MET A 73 23.75 16.77 15.88
N LEU A 74 22.68 16.03 15.58
CA LEU A 74 21.35 16.27 16.16
C LEU A 74 21.34 16.11 17.69
N MET A 75 22.12 15.16 18.22
CA MET A 75 22.25 14.95 19.67
C MET A 75 22.98 16.10 20.37
N PHE A 76 23.94 16.73 19.69
CA PHE A 76 24.64 17.92 20.17
C PHE A 76 23.79 19.21 20.02
N MET A 77 22.86 19.23 19.08
CA MET A 77 21.94 20.34 18.82
C MET A 77 20.58 20.10 19.49
N GLY A 78 20.53 20.21 20.82
CA GLY A 78 19.27 20.03 21.56
C GLY A 78 18.12 20.95 21.08
N PRO A 79 16.87 20.73 21.57
CA PRO A 79 15.68 21.43 21.07
C PRO A 79 15.78 22.96 21.10
N GLN A 80 16.47 23.53 22.11
CA GLN A 80 16.74 24.96 22.21
C GLN A 80 17.68 25.48 21.12
N SER A 81 18.71 24.71 20.74
CA SER A 81 19.65 25.07 19.68
C SER A 81 18.97 25.07 18.31
N LEU A 82 18.09 24.11 18.04
CA LEU A 82 17.32 24.05 16.80
C LEU A 82 16.35 25.23 16.64
N LEU A 83 15.62 25.59 17.71
CA LEU A 83 14.68 26.72 17.65
C LEU A 83 15.38 28.09 17.72
N SER A 84 16.50 28.23 18.43
CA SER A 84 17.27 29.49 18.48
C SER A 84 17.92 29.86 17.15
N MET A 85 18.12 28.90 16.23
CA MET A 85 18.48 29.21 14.84
C MET A 85 17.36 29.97 14.11
N GLN A 86 16.10 29.78 14.53
CA GLN A 86 14.92 30.41 13.92
C GLN A 86 14.34 31.56 14.76
N LEU A 87 14.70 31.67 16.04
CA LEU A 87 14.14 32.62 17.01
C LEU A 87 15.20 33.49 17.69
N LYS A 88 14.87 34.76 17.86
CA LYS A 88 15.48 35.70 18.81
C LYS A 88 14.58 35.79 20.04
N THR A 89 15.00 35.18 21.14
CA THR A 89 14.34 35.33 22.44
C THR A 89 15.37 35.27 23.57
N THR A 90 15.14 36.06 24.62
CA THR A 90 15.86 35.96 25.89
C THR A 90 15.13 35.07 26.90
N GLN A 91 13.90 34.65 26.55
CA GLN A 91 13.05 33.82 27.40
C GLN A 91 13.29 32.33 27.14
N LYS A 92 13.08 31.53 28.17
CA LYS A 92 13.26 30.08 28.10
C LYS A 92 12.16 29.44 27.23
N VAL A 93 12.57 28.72 26.19
CA VAL A 93 11.70 27.79 25.46
C VAL A 93 11.34 26.63 26.38
N ARG A 94 10.05 26.32 26.49
CA ARG A 94 9.52 25.23 27.32
C ARG A 94 9.59 23.89 26.59
N SER A 95 10.75 23.26 26.63
CA SER A 95 10.99 21.97 25.96
C SER A 95 10.21 20.79 26.53
N ASP A 96 9.67 20.95 27.75
CA ASP A 96 8.77 20.02 28.44
C ASP A 96 7.34 20.04 27.87
N MET A 97 6.95 21.11 27.17
CA MET A 97 5.59 21.30 26.66
C MET A 97 5.43 20.70 25.24
N PRO A 98 4.18 20.40 24.83
CA PRO A 98 3.88 19.93 23.48
C PRO A 98 4.30 20.92 22.39
N ALA A 99 4.50 20.41 21.18
CA ALA A 99 4.75 21.22 19.99
C ALA A 99 4.07 20.63 18.76
N ALA A 100 3.75 21.48 17.80
CA ALA A 100 3.12 21.08 16.55
C ALA A 100 3.76 21.76 15.34
N ILE A 101 3.79 21.06 14.21
CA ILE A 101 4.04 21.64 12.89
C ILE A 101 2.77 21.43 12.09
N ALA A 102 2.27 22.51 11.52
CA ALA A 102 1.11 22.52 10.66
C ALA A 102 1.47 23.05 9.29
N LEU A 103 0.88 22.48 8.24
CA LEU A 103 0.96 22.97 6.87
C LEU A 103 -0.39 23.52 6.46
N THR A 104 -0.40 24.74 5.97
CA THR A 104 -1.55 25.32 5.30
C THR A 104 -1.31 25.25 3.80
N PRO A 105 -2.20 24.62 3.04
CA PRO A 105 -2.08 24.57 1.59
C PRO A 105 -2.01 25.97 0.97
N GLY A 106 -1.11 26.17 0.01
CA GLY A 106 -0.97 27.43 -0.73
C GLY A 106 -2.24 27.82 -1.52
N ALA A 107 -2.23 28.99 -2.15
CA ALA A 107 -3.39 29.48 -2.88
C ALA A 107 -3.81 28.54 -4.02
N ASN A 108 -2.83 27.93 -4.70
CA ASN A 108 -3.03 27.00 -5.81
C ASN A 108 -2.35 25.64 -5.56
N ILE A 109 -2.81 24.60 -6.28
CA ILE A 109 -2.12 23.31 -6.34
C ILE A 109 -0.74 23.52 -7.01
N GLY A 110 0.32 23.23 -6.27
CA GLY A 110 1.72 23.39 -6.71
C GLY A 110 2.47 24.54 -6.04
N ASP A 111 1.77 25.43 -5.33
CA ASP A 111 2.38 26.43 -4.47
C ASP A 111 3.09 25.75 -3.28
N THR A 112 4.15 26.38 -2.78
CA THR A 112 4.79 25.91 -1.55
C THR A 112 3.80 26.08 -0.38
N PRO A 113 3.49 25.02 0.37
CA PRO A 113 2.59 25.12 1.52
C PRO A 113 3.21 26.04 2.58
N GLU A 114 2.35 26.82 3.24
CA GLU A 114 2.75 27.65 4.35
C GLU A 114 2.97 26.77 5.58
N MET A 115 4.13 26.89 6.21
CA MET A 115 4.47 26.11 7.39
C MET A 115 4.27 26.95 8.64
N THR A 116 3.59 26.38 9.63
CA THR A 116 3.37 26.99 10.94
C THR A 116 3.90 26.08 12.04
N ILE A 117 4.79 26.57 12.89
CA ILE A 117 5.36 25.83 14.02
C ILE A 117 4.78 26.43 15.30
N ILE A 118 4.13 25.62 16.13
CA ILE A 118 3.49 26.02 17.39
C ILE A 118 4.28 25.42 18.55
N PHE A 119 4.67 26.25 19.51
CA PHE A 119 5.49 25.86 20.67
C PHE A 119 5.28 26.84 21.82
N ALA A 120 5.83 26.52 23.00
CA ALA A 120 5.70 27.36 24.20
C ALA A 120 7.03 28.04 24.58
N VAL A 121 6.95 29.34 24.92
CA VAL A 121 8.05 30.15 25.45
C VAL A 121 7.54 30.91 26.67
N ASN A 122 8.29 30.90 27.77
CA ASN A 122 7.89 31.56 29.01
C ASN A 122 7.55 33.04 28.77
N GLY A 123 6.30 33.42 29.05
CA GLY A 123 5.81 34.79 28.92
C GLY A 123 5.93 35.34 27.49
N ALA A 124 5.66 34.52 26.48
CA ALA A 124 5.79 34.90 25.08
C ALA A 124 4.99 36.17 24.72
N THR A 125 5.67 37.19 24.19
CA THR A 125 5.08 38.44 23.68
C THR A 125 5.85 38.91 22.44
N ALA A 126 5.24 39.83 21.68
CA ALA A 126 5.88 40.45 20.52
C ALA A 126 7.17 41.22 20.86
N ASP A 127 7.33 41.64 22.12
CA ASP A 127 8.49 42.38 22.58
C ASP A 127 9.70 41.48 22.86
N ASN A 128 9.47 40.25 23.34
CA ASN A 128 10.52 39.37 23.84
C ASN A 128 10.80 38.13 22.96
N VAL A 129 9.92 37.79 22.01
CA VAL A 129 10.13 36.73 21.04
C VAL A 129 9.99 37.28 19.62
N LYS A 130 11.03 37.11 18.80
CA LYS A 130 11.05 37.54 17.39
C LYS A 130 11.60 36.43 16.50
N ALA A 131 11.11 36.34 15.26
CA ALA A 131 11.73 35.44 14.28
C ALA A 131 13.10 35.99 13.82
N ASN A 132 14.03 35.09 13.50
CA ASN A 132 15.31 35.46 12.89
C ASN A 132 15.18 35.88 11.43
N SER A 133 14.28 35.22 10.70
CA SER A 133 13.97 35.53 9.31
C SER A 133 12.84 36.58 9.21
N LYS A 134 12.93 37.47 8.22
CA LYS A 134 11.87 38.45 7.89
C LYS A 134 10.66 37.79 7.22
N ASP A 135 10.86 36.62 6.64
CA ASP A 135 9.85 35.83 5.93
C ASP A 135 8.98 35.02 6.90
N MET A 136 9.37 34.96 8.17
CA MET A 136 8.63 34.30 9.25
C MET A 136 7.85 35.33 10.06
N LYS A 137 6.57 35.05 10.32
CA LYS A 137 5.68 35.87 11.16
C LYS A 137 5.40 35.17 12.48
N MET A 138 5.36 35.94 13.55
CA MET A 138 5.01 35.45 14.89
C MET A 138 3.54 35.75 15.16
N VAL A 139 2.81 34.77 15.66
CA VAL A 139 1.43 34.87 16.11
C VAL A 139 1.39 34.46 17.58
N PHE A 140 0.88 35.34 18.44
CA PHE A 140 0.89 35.16 19.89
C PHE A 140 -0.52 34.87 20.38
N LEU A 141 -0.63 33.96 21.34
CA LEU A 141 -1.86 33.79 22.11
C LEU A 141 -1.75 34.59 23.40
N GLU A 142 -2.38 35.77 23.43
CA GLU A 142 -2.28 36.71 24.53
C GLU A 142 -2.60 36.07 25.90
N GLY A 143 -1.77 36.39 26.90
CA GLY A 143 -1.93 35.86 28.26
C GLY A 143 -1.45 34.43 28.47
N THR A 144 -0.80 33.81 27.48
CA THR A 144 -0.27 32.44 27.55
C THR A 144 1.21 32.36 27.16
N ASP A 145 1.82 31.20 27.36
CA ASP A 145 3.18 30.89 26.88
C ASP A 145 3.21 30.50 25.39
N TRP A 146 2.06 30.35 24.74
CA TRP A 146 1.95 29.75 23.41
C TRP A 146 2.21 30.76 22.28
N VAL A 147 3.03 30.33 21.32
CA VAL A 147 3.38 31.12 20.14
C VAL A 147 3.42 30.22 18.90
N ALA A 148 2.98 30.79 17.78
CA ALA A 148 3.13 30.19 16.47
C ALA A 148 4.07 31.02 15.59
N MET A 149 4.93 30.34 14.85
CA MET A 149 5.83 30.93 13.86
C MET A 149 5.43 30.41 12.48
N THR A 150 5.02 31.28 11.57
CA THR A 150 4.49 30.90 10.26
C THR A 150 5.26 31.51 9.10
N THR A 151 5.45 30.76 8.00
CA THR A 151 5.96 31.30 6.72
C THR A 151 4.86 32.02 5.93
N GLY A 152 3.60 31.88 6.35
CA GLY A 152 2.43 32.47 5.70
C GLY A 152 2.12 33.89 6.16
N ALA A 153 0.94 34.37 5.79
CA ALA A 153 0.41 35.62 6.32
C ALA A 153 0.16 35.52 7.83
N ALA A 154 0.34 36.64 8.55
CA ALA A 154 -0.08 36.70 9.95
C ALA A 154 -1.60 36.55 10.04
N TYR A 155 -2.08 35.76 11.00
CA TYR A 155 -3.50 35.50 11.26
C TYR A 155 -3.82 35.73 12.73
N GLN A 156 -5.11 35.87 13.03
CA GLN A 156 -5.58 35.99 14.41
C GLN A 156 -5.84 34.61 15.00
N PRO A 157 -5.36 34.30 16.22
CA PRO A 157 -5.72 33.07 16.91
C PRO A 157 -7.24 32.96 17.09
N ARG A 158 -7.76 31.72 17.08
CA ARG A 158 -9.18 31.49 17.38
C ARG A 158 -9.52 31.95 18.80
N SER A 159 -10.72 32.47 18.97
CA SER A 159 -11.26 32.76 20.30
C SER A 159 -11.54 31.46 21.06
N ALA A 160 -11.63 31.54 22.39
CA ALA A 160 -11.79 30.35 23.24
C ALA A 160 -13.13 29.60 23.02
N ASP A 161 -14.14 30.30 22.51
CA ASP A 161 -15.49 29.82 22.20
C ASP A 161 -15.63 29.27 20.77
N GLN A 162 -14.65 29.51 19.89
CA GLN A 162 -14.65 28.95 18.55
C GLN A 162 -14.28 27.47 18.57
N LYS A 163 -15.01 26.68 17.77
CA LYS A 163 -14.72 25.25 17.61
C LYS A 163 -13.29 25.06 17.09
N ALA A 164 -12.50 24.29 17.84
CA ALA A 164 -11.18 23.88 17.40
C ALA A 164 -11.27 23.13 16.05
N PRO A 165 -10.23 23.19 15.20
CA PRO A 165 -10.17 22.38 14.00
C PRO A 165 -10.46 20.92 14.29
N SER A 166 -11.17 20.25 13.37
CA SER A 166 -11.49 18.83 13.50
C SER A 166 -10.23 17.97 13.73
N VAL A 167 -9.14 18.37 13.07
CA VAL A 167 -7.79 17.80 13.17
C VAL A 167 -7.24 17.72 14.61
N ALA A 168 -7.60 18.67 15.49
CA ALA A 168 -7.12 18.69 16.89
C ALA A 168 -7.72 17.58 17.77
N SER A 169 -8.83 16.98 17.32
CA SER A 169 -9.57 15.93 18.02
C SER A 169 -9.46 14.54 17.38
N LYS A 170 -8.85 14.44 16.19
CA LYS A 170 -8.76 13.22 15.38
C LYS A 170 -7.33 12.70 15.22
N MET A 171 -6.38 13.20 16.01
CA MET A 171 -5.02 12.68 15.97
C MET A 171 -4.99 11.25 16.53
N LEU A 172 -4.52 10.31 15.70
CA LEU A 172 -4.26 8.96 16.17
C LEU A 172 -3.05 8.96 17.11
N SER A 173 -2.91 7.90 17.88
CA SER A 173 -1.77 7.65 18.74
C SER A 173 -0.46 7.60 17.93
N GLY A 174 0.55 8.34 18.36
CA GLY A 174 1.88 8.31 17.74
C GLY A 174 2.84 9.30 18.39
N ILE A 175 4.13 9.14 18.12
CA ILE A 175 5.14 10.11 18.54
C ILE A 175 5.10 11.39 17.71
N LEU A 176 4.78 11.24 16.42
CA LEU A 176 4.44 12.31 15.51
C LEU A 176 3.11 12.00 14.85
N SER A 177 2.07 12.70 15.27
CA SER A 177 0.75 12.54 14.68
C SER A 177 0.58 13.51 13.53
N VAL A 178 0.38 12.98 12.33
CA VAL A 178 -0.21 13.72 11.21
C VAL A 178 -1.73 13.69 11.40
N SER A 179 -2.43 14.73 10.97
CA SER A 179 -3.87 14.72 10.78
C SER A 179 -4.22 15.87 9.84
N ILE A 180 -5.26 15.71 9.02
CA ILE A 180 -5.63 16.68 7.99
C ILE A 180 -7.09 17.09 8.22
N ASP A 181 -7.42 18.38 8.07
CA ASP A 181 -8.82 18.80 7.98
C ASP A 181 -9.39 18.41 6.60
N GLN A 182 -9.96 17.21 6.55
CA GLN A 182 -10.45 16.55 5.34
C GLN A 182 -11.60 17.31 4.67
N ALA A 183 -12.52 17.89 5.46
CA ALA A 183 -13.65 18.63 4.95
C ALA A 183 -13.21 19.91 4.22
N MET A 184 -12.23 20.62 4.78
CA MET A 184 -11.61 21.77 4.12
C MET A 184 -10.84 21.32 2.88
N PHE A 185 -10.03 20.27 2.98
CA PHE A 185 -9.24 19.77 1.84
C PHE A 185 -10.12 19.40 0.64
N ARG A 186 -11.24 18.69 0.87
CA ARG A 186 -12.25 18.38 -0.16
C ARG A 186 -12.90 19.64 -0.73
N THR A 187 -13.26 20.60 0.11
CA THR A 187 -13.89 21.86 -0.33
C THR A 187 -12.95 22.69 -1.20
N LYS A 188 -11.68 22.78 -0.84
CA LYS A 188 -10.69 23.64 -1.51
C LYS A 188 -10.06 22.99 -2.74
N TYR A 189 -9.79 21.69 -2.71
CA TYR A 189 -9.01 20.99 -3.74
C TYR A 189 -9.73 19.82 -4.41
N GLY A 190 -10.90 19.42 -3.92
CA GLY A 190 -11.53 18.18 -4.38
C GLY A 190 -11.79 18.14 -5.88
N ASN A 191 -12.24 19.24 -6.50
CA ASN A 191 -12.46 19.27 -7.95
C ASN A 191 -11.16 19.10 -8.75
N ALA A 192 -10.09 19.76 -8.30
CA ALA A 192 -8.80 19.66 -8.97
C ALA A 192 -8.09 18.32 -8.69
N LEU A 193 -8.32 17.70 -7.53
CA LEU A 193 -7.88 16.33 -7.25
C LEU A 193 -8.64 15.32 -8.11
N GLU A 194 -9.95 15.52 -8.28
CA GLU A 194 -10.78 14.66 -9.12
C GLU A 194 -10.32 14.74 -10.57
N GLU A 195 -10.03 15.94 -11.05
CA GLU A 195 -9.42 16.16 -12.36
C GLU A 195 -8.04 15.51 -12.46
N GLN A 196 -7.15 15.66 -11.48
CA GLN A 196 -5.83 15.01 -11.50
C GLN A 196 -5.90 13.49 -11.42
N PHE A 197 -6.79 12.91 -10.61
CA PHE A 197 -6.99 11.46 -10.57
C PHE A 197 -7.58 10.95 -11.87
N TYR A 198 -8.57 11.65 -12.42
CA TYR A 198 -9.13 11.34 -13.72
C TYR A 198 -8.07 11.40 -14.82
N GLU A 199 -7.27 12.48 -14.85
CA GLU A 199 -6.16 12.63 -15.78
C GLU A 199 -5.11 11.55 -15.58
N ALA A 200 -4.75 11.18 -14.35
CA ALA A 200 -3.78 10.12 -14.09
C ALA A 200 -4.30 8.73 -14.54
N LEU A 201 -5.56 8.43 -14.25
CA LEU A 201 -6.24 7.21 -14.71
C LEU A 201 -6.38 7.19 -16.24
N SER A 202 -6.55 8.37 -16.85
CA SER A 202 -6.76 8.51 -18.30
C SER A 202 -5.47 8.76 -19.09
N ALA A 203 -4.37 9.14 -18.44
CA ALA A 203 -3.06 9.39 -19.07
C ALA A 203 -2.41 8.11 -19.59
N GLY A 204 -2.82 6.96 -19.06
CA GLY A 204 -2.50 5.63 -19.58
C GLY A 204 -3.58 5.02 -20.47
N SER A 205 -4.64 5.76 -20.81
CA SER A 205 -5.65 5.30 -21.79
C SER A 205 -5.48 6.12 -23.06
N SER A 206 -5.15 5.52 -24.20
CA SER A 206 -5.28 6.19 -25.50
C SER A 206 -6.74 6.29 -25.95
N ALA A 207 -7.65 6.54 -25.00
CA ALA A 207 -9.04 6.83 -25.28
C ALA A 207 -9.11 8.19 -25.96
N ALA A 208 -8.97 8.20 -27.28
CA ALA A 208 -9.15 9.39 -28.12
C ALA A 208 -10.62 9.83 -28.19
N GLY A 209 -11.52 9.14 -27.47
CA GLY A 209 -12.97 9.33 -27.50
C GLY A 209 -13.60 8.91 -28.83
N SER A 210 -12.90 8.12 -29.65
CA SER A 210 -13.30 7.84 -31.04
C SER A 210 -14.23 6.62 -31.17
N ASP A 211 -14.28 5.73 -30.18
CA ASP A 211 -15.21 4.59 -30.15
C ASP A 211 -15.97 4.42 -28.83
N ALA A 212 -17.01 3.58 -28.85
CA ALA A 212 -17.90 3.38 -27.70
C ALA A 212 -17.26 2.65 -26.51
N SER A 213 -16.17 1.89 -26.71
CA SER A 213 -15.39 1.32 -25.60
C SER A 213 -14.59 2.40 -24.89
N ASP A 214 -13.95 3.28 -25.64
CA ASP A 214 -13.15 4.37 -25.09
C ASP A 214 -14.00 5.32 -24.23
N GLN A 215 -15.22 5.64 -24.66
CA GLN A 215 -16.12 6.48 -23.86
C GLN A 215 -16.51 5.82 -22.53
N ARG A 216 -16.74 4.50 -22.52
CA ARG A 216 -17.06 3.75 -21.28
C ARG A 216 -15.88 3.71 -20.31
N ILE A 217 -14.66 3.60 -20.84
CA ILE A 217 -13.42 3.68 -20.05
C ILE A 217 -13.30 5.07 -19.39
N LEU A 218 -13.50 6.15 -20.16
CA LEU A 218 -13.46 7.52 -19.62
C LEU A 218 -14.54 7.75 -18.55
N ASP A 219 -15.76 7.26 -18.77
CA ASP A 219 -16.85 7.36 -17.79
C ASP A 219 -16.54 6.56 -16.51
N LEU A 220 -15.93 5.38 -16.64
CA LEU A 220 -15.47 4.58 -15.49
C LEU A 220 -14.35 5.30 -14.73
N ASN A 221 -13.31 5.78 -15.42
CA ASN A 221 -12.21 6.53 -14.81
C ASN A 221 -12.71 7.74 -14.04
N LYS A 222 -13.69 8.45 -14.60
CA LYS A 222 -14.34 9.58 -13.92
C LYS A 222 -15.06 9.13 -12.65
N LYS A 223 -15.88 8.08 -12.71
CA LYS A 223 -16.55 7.52 -11.53
C LYS A 223 -15.56 7.09 -10.45
N ILE A 224 -14.44 6.45 -10.83
CA ILE A 224 -13.38 6.04 -9.91
C ILE A 224 -12.72 7.26 -9.27
N ALA A 225 -12.33 8.27 -10.06
CA ALA A 225 -11.75 9.51 -9.56
C ALA A 225 -12.69 10.22 -8.57
N THR A 226 -13.97 10.36 -8.92
CA THR A 226 -14.99 10.94 -8.03
C THR A 226 -15.12 10.12 -6.74
N LYS A 227 -15.17 8.79 -6.81
CA LYS A 227 -15.25 7.91 -5.63
C LYS A 227 -14.01 8.02 -4.74
N LEU A 228 -12.81 8.03 -5.31
CA LEU A 228 -11.55 8.20 -4.58
C LEU A 228 -11.53 9.55 -3.86
N VAL A 229 -11.85 10.64 -4.54
CA VAL A 229 -11.90 12.00 -3.96
C VAL A 229 -12.99 12.14 -2.91
N ASN A 230 -14.16 11.54 -3.13
CA ASN A 230 -15.21 11.45 -2.11
C ASN A 230 -14.86 10.46 -0.98
N GLY A 231 -13.72 9.77 -1.05
CA GLY A 231 -13.13 9.08 0.07
C GLY A 231 -12.25 10.00 0.92
N PHE A 232 -11.61 11.03 0.34
CA PHE A 232 -10.66 11.90 1.06
C PHE A 232 -11.29 12.76 2.16
N ASP A 233 -12.61 12.99 2.15
CA ASP A 233 -13.33 13.65 3.25
C ASP A 233 -13.39 12.78 4.54
N ARG A 234 -12.84 11.56 4.51
CA ARG A 234 -13.01 10.50 5.51
C ARG A 234 -11.71 9.86 6.03
N TRP A 235 -10.52 10.40 5.70
CA TRP A 235 -9.21 9.77 5.99
C TRP A 235 -8.40 10.50 7.06
N ASP A 236 -8.32 9.94 8.27
CA ASP A 236 -7.34 10.34 9.28
C ASP A 236 -6.05 9.54 9.09
N MET A 237 -4.92 10.20 8.86
CA MET A 237 -3.63 9.52 8.65
C MET A 237 -2.70 9.81 9.83
N SER A 238 -2.07 8.82 10.42
CA SER A 238 -0.95 9.02 11.34
C SER A 238 0.27 8.22 10.94
N LEU A 239 1.43 8.72 11.36
CA LEU A 239 2.70 8.05 11.17
C LEU A 239 3.23 7.68 12.56
N ASN A 240 3.12 6.42 12.93
CA ASN A 240 3.81 5.91 14.11
C ASN A 240 5.26 5.65 13.76
N LEU A 241 6.13 6.13 14.63
CA LEU A 241 7.56 6.08 14.41
C LEU A 241 8.22 4.99 15.24
N ASP A 242 7.58 4.17 16.06
CA ASP A 242 8.31 3.17 16.89
C ASP A 242 9.51 2.44 16.18
N PRO A 243 10.79 2.41 16.66
CA PRO A 243 11.90 1.66 16.08
C PRO A 243 11.67 0.19 16.06
N GLN A 244 10.72 -0.29 16.85
CA GLN A 244 10.30 -1.68 16.80
C GLN A 244 9.14 -1.89 15.82
N THR A 245 8.26 -0.90 15.61
CA THR A 245 7.01 -1.02 14.83
C THR A 245 6.64 0.26 14.03
N PRO A 246 7.53 0.76 13.15
CA PRO A 246 7.23 1.96 12.38
C PRO A 246 6.08 1.65 11.43
N GLY A 247 5.06 2.50 11.42
CA GLY A 247 3.83 2.21 10.73
C GLY A 247 3.09 3.46 10.30
N TRP A 248 2.51 3.39 9.12
CA TRP A 248 1.57 4.38 8.62
C TRP A 248 0.16 3.85 8.86
N THR A 249 -0.61 4.57 9.66
CA THR A 249 -2.02 4.25 9.91
C THR A 249 -2.89 5.21 9.12
N VAL A 250 -3.87 4.67 8.41
CA VAL A 250 -4.93 5.42 7.76
C VAL A 250 -6.26 4.94 8.35
N GLN A 251 -6.83 5.72 9.24
CA GLN A 251 -8.19 5.50 9.66
C GLN A 251 -9.17 6.08 8.64
N TYR A 252 -10.06 5.24 8.14
CA TYR A 252 -11.23 5.68 7.40
C TYR A 252 -12.41 5.82 8.36
N THR A 253 -12.97 7.02 8.46
CA THR A 253 -14.19 7.29 9.24
C THR A 253 -15.35 7.48 8.25
N PRO A 254 -16.18 6.45 8.00
CA PRO A 254 -17.27 6.54 7.06
C PRO A 254 -18.27 7.65 7.40
N SER A 255 -18.84 8.28 6.38
CA SER A 255 -20.06 9.06 6.48
C SER A 255 -21.34 8.21 6.28
N SER A 256 -21.18 6.94 5.90
CA SER A 256 -22.25 5.93 5.73
C SER A 256 -21.91 4.63 6.47
N PRO A 257 -22.87 3.92 7.09
CA PRO A 257 -22.66 2.61 7.70
C PRO A 257 -22.11 1.54 6.74
N ASP A 258 -22.31 1.73 5.43
CA ASP A 258 -21.96 0.74 4.40
C ASP A 258 -20.45 0.49 4.23
N CYS A 259 -19.59 1.28 4.88
CA CYS A 259 -18.14 1.07 4.88
C CYS A 259 -17.60 0.54 6.22
N VAL A 260 -18.49 0.20 7.15
CA VAL A 260 -18.15 -0.48 8.42
C VAL A 260 -18.14 -1.97 8.15
N LEU A 261 -16.94 -2.51 7.93
CA LEU A 261 -16.76 -3.93 7.62
C LEU A 261 -16.97 -4.78 8.88
N GLN A 262 -17.68 -5.90 8.73
CA GLN A 262 -17.96 -6.79 9.84
C GLN A 262 -16.70 -7.56 10.26
N PRO A 263 -16.26 -7.42 11.52
CA PRO A 263 -15.13 -8.16 12.04
C PRO A 263 -15.48 -9.64 12.18
N SER A 264 -14.45 -10.46 12.28
CA SER A 264 -14.61 -11.89 12.56
C SER A 264 -13.70 -12.33 13.69
N SER A 265 -14.29 -12.98 14.70
CA SER A 265 -13.56 -13.59 15.81
C SER A 265 -12.67 -14.76 15.38
N ASP A 266 -12.94 -15.32 14.20
CA ASP A 266 -12.30 -16.54 13.72
C ASP A 266 -11.04 -16.26 12.88
N LEU A 267 -10.68 -14.98 12.65
CA LEU A 267 -9.52 -14.64 11.81
C LEU A 267 -8.21 -15.23 12.33
N ALA A 268 -8.01 -15.28 13.65
CA ALA A 268 -6.82 -15.90 14.24
C ALA A 268 -6.79 -17.42 13.98
N VAL A 269 -7.96 -18.08 14.01
CA VAL A 269 -8.08 -19.52 13.69
C VAL A 269 -7.73 -19.73 12.22
N VAL A 270 -8.32 -18.94 11.32
CA VAL A 270 -8.03 -18.97 9.88
C VAL A 270 -6.56 -18.71 9.60
N ALA A 271 -5.95 -17.73 10.27
CA ALA A 271 -4.52 -17.42 10.12
C ALA A 271 -3.61 -18.60 10.51
N GLY A 272 -4.02 -19.40 11.50
CA GLY A 272 -3.34 -20.64 11.90
C GLY A 272 -3.34 -21.74 10.84
N HIS A 273 -4.19 -21.64 9.81
CA HIS A 273 -4.25 -22.56 8.67
C HIS A 273 -3.58 -22.01 7.41
N LEU A 274 -2.76 -20.97 7.52
CA LEU A 274 -2.01 -20.42 6.37
C LEU A 274 -0.77 -21.27 6.04
N ALA A 275 -0.39 -21.29 4.76
CA ALA A 275 0.83 -21.94 4.30
C ALA A 275 2.03 -21.04 4.57
N THR A 276 2.61 -21.16 5.76
CA THR A 276 3.62 -20.23 6.30
C THR A 276 4.94 -20.16 5.51
N GLU A 277 5.20 -21.13 4.65
CA GLU A 277 6.37 -21.16 3.75
C GLU A 277 6.26 -20.18 2.57
N LEU A 278 5.07 -19.65 2.29
CA LEU A 278 4.86 -18.67 1.23
C LEU A 278 5.09 -17.23 1.75
N PRO A 279 5.68 -16.35 0.91
CA PRO A 279 6.16 -15.03 1.33
C PRO A 279 5.05 -14.01 1.57
N MET A 280 3.86 -14.22 1.01
CA MET A 280 2.68 -13.40 1.27
C MET A 280 1.63 -14.22 2.00
N GLN A 281 1.06 -13.63 3.04
CA GLN A 281 0.06 -14.26 3.89
C GLN A 281 -1.01 -13.23 4.23
N MET A 282 -2.26 -13.64 4.23
CA MET A 282 -3.40 -12.76 4.49
C MET A 282 -4.53 -13.58 5.13
N ALA A 283 -5.19 -13.01 6.12
CA ALA A 283 -6.45 -13.48 6.67
C ALA A 283 -7.47 -12.34 6.59
N MET A 284 -8.66 -12.59 6.05
CA MET A 284 -9.71 -11.59 5.89
C MET A 284 -11.08 -12.15 6.27
N SER A 285 -11.98 -11.29 6.74
CA SER A 285 -13.38 -11.68 6.99
C SER A 285 -14.10 -11.91 5.67
N THR A 286 -15.21 -12.66 5.72
CA THR A 286 -16.06 -12.85 4.54
C THR A 286 -16.62 -11.52 4.02
N ASP A 287 -16.86 -10.56 4.92
CA ASP A 287 -17.38 -9.24 4.58
C ASP A 287 -16.37 -8.42 3.74
N VAL A 288 -15.08 -8.48 4.08
CA VAL A 288 -14.01 -7.92 3.24
C VAL A 288 -14.01 -8.55 1.85
N ALA A 289 -14.16 -9.88 1.77
CA ALA A 289 -14.18 -10.58 0.49
C ALA A 289 -15.40 -10.21 -0.37
N VAL A 290 -16.57 -9.96 0.25
CA VAL A 290 -17.77 -9.47 -0.44
C VAL A 290 -17.56 -8.03 -0.95
N ASP A 291 -17.00 -7.13 -0.12
CA ASP A 291 -16.69 -5.76 -0.55
C ASP A 291 -15.70 -5.74 -1.73
N MET A 292 -14.70 -6.63 -1.74
CA MET A 292 -13.80 -6.80 -2.89
C MET A 292 -14.53 -7.24 -4.16
N ILE A 293 -15.55 -8.11 -4.06
CA ILE A 293 -16.39 -8.51 -5.19
C ILE A 293 -17.22 -7.31 -5.69
N ASP A 294 -17.79 -6.51 -4.80
CA ASP A 294 -18.57 -5.33 -5.16
C ASP A 294 -17.71 -4.24 -5.82
N VAL A 295 -16.46 -4.10 -5.37
CA VAL A 295 -15.47 -3.27 -6.06
C VAL A 295 -15.18 -3.80 -7.46
N ALA A 296 -14.99 -5.11 -7.62
CA ALA A 296 -14.77 -5.72 -8.93
C ALA A 296 -15.94 -5.46 -9.90
N ARG A 297 -17.20 -5.50 -9.42
CA ARG A 297 -18.39 -5.18 -10.23
C ARG A 297 -18.35 -3.78 -10.86
N MET A 298 -17.64 -2.83 -10.26
CA MET A 298 -17.49 -1.49 -10.85
C MET A 298 -16.70 -1.52 -12.16
N PHE A 299 -15.63 -2.31 -12.23
CA PHE A 299 -14.74 -2.42 -13.38
C PHE A 299 -15.38 -3.16 -14.56
N VAL A 300 -16.32 -4.05 -14.26
CA VAL A 300 -17.07 -4.86 -15.24
C VAL A 300 -17.90 -4.01 -16.23
N SER A 301 -18.31 -2.80 -15.84
CA SER A 301 -19.16 -1.93 -16.66
C SER A 301 -18.49 -1.37 -17.92
N ALA A 302 -17.15 -1.44 -18.03
CA ALA A 302 -16.40 -0.93 -19.18
C ALA A 302 -16.58 -1.77 -20.47
N GLU A 303 -16.84 -3.07 -20.33
CA GLU A 303 -16.86 -4.02 -21.46
C GLU A 303 -18.22 -4.09 -22.19
N GLY A 304 -19.30 -3.60 -21.55
CA GLY A 304 -20.64 -3.48 -22.13
C GLY A 304 -21.63 -4.53 -21.70
N THR A 305 -22.91 -4.30 -21.98
CA THR A 305 -24.02 -4.96 -21.29
C THR A 305 -24.00 -6.49 -21.33
N ALA A 306 -23.51 -7.09 -22.43
CA ALA A 306 -23.42 -8.55 -22.55
C ALA A 306 -22.30 -9.15 -21.69
N VAL A 307 -21.11 -8.54 -21.73
CA VAL A 307 -19.95 -8.96 -20.91
C VAL A 307 -20.20 -8.61 -19.44
N GLU A 308 -20.82 -7.46 -19.17
CA GLU A 308 -21.23 -7.02 -17.85
C GLU A 308 -22.18 -8.01 -17.18
N LYS A 309 -23.19 -8.50 -17.92
CA LYS A 309 -24.10 -9.55 -17.41
C LYS A 309 -23.35 -10.84 -17.09
N SER A 310 -22.49 -11.29 -18.00
CA SER A 310 -21.73 -12.53 -17.83
C SER A 310 -20.73 -12.44 -16.67
N LEU A 311 -20.03 -11.31 -16.52
CA LEU A 311 -19.13 -11.06 -15.40
C LEU A 311 -19.88 -10.90 -14.08
N SER A 312 -21.06 -10.29 -14.09
CA SER A 312 -21.92 -10.23 -12.90
C SER A 312 -22.36 -11.62 -12.46
N GLU A 313 -22.74 -12.49 -13.40
CA GLU A 313 -23.07 -13.90 -13.11
C GLU A 313 -21.87 -14.65 -12.52
N TYR A 314 -20.66 -14.44 -13.05
CA TYR A 314 -19.42 -14.98 -12.46
C TYR A 314 -19.20 -14.50 -11.02
N LEU A 315 -19.41 -13.21 -10.75
CA LEU A 315 -19.26 -12.65 -9.42
C LEU A 315 -20.36 -13.16 -8.46
N ASP A 316 -21.55 -13.51 -8.96
CA ASP A 316 -22.61 -14.14 -8.18
C ASP A 316 -22.21 -15.54 -7.69
N TYR A 317 -21.49 -16.34 -8.51
CA TYR A 317 -20.87 -17.59 -8.03
C TYR A 317 -19.89 -17.34 -6.87
N GLY A 318 -19.14 -16.24 -6.93
CA GLY A 318 -18.24 -15.82 -5.85
C GLY A 318 -19.02 -15.55 -4.55
N VAL A 319 -20.13 -14.81 -4.62
CA VAL A 319 -21.00 -14.55 -3.47
C VAL A 319 -21.64 -15.83 -2.93
N GLU A 320 -22.11 -16.72 -3.80
CA GLU A 320 -22.68 -18.02 -3.40
C GLU A 320 -21.65 -18.90 -2.70
N PHE A 321 -20.41 -18.91 -3.21
CA PHE A 321 -19.30 -19.60 -2.58
C PHE A 321 -18.99 -19.01 -1.20
N LEU A 322 -18.94 -17.69 -1.08
CA LEU A 322 -18.70 -16.99 0.18
C LEU A 322 -19.81 -17.24 1.22
N ASP A 323 -21.06 -17.43 0.80
CA ASP A 323 -22.14 -17.84 1.72
C ASP A 323 -21.87 -19.21 2.36
N GLN A 324 -21.05 -20.07 1.74
CA GLN A 324 -20.62 -21.32 2.36
C GLN A 324 -19.44 -21.15 3.30
N VAL A 325 -18.73 -20.02 3.29
CA VAL A 325 -17.57 -19.79 4.15
C VAL A 325 -18.02 -19.35 5.54
N SER A 326 -17.35 -19.87 6.57
CA SER A 326 -17.56 -19.49 7.96
C SER A 326 -16.31 -18.80 8.51
N GLY A 327 -16.50 -17.67 9.19
CA GLY A 327 -15.43 -16.93 9.86
C GLY A 327 -14.60 -16.06 8.92
N GLY A 328 -13.95 -16.64 7.91
CA GLY A 328 -13.09 -15.87 7.01
C GLY A 328 -12.27 -16.73 6.04
N ILE A 329 -11.35 -16.07 5.35
CA ILE A 329 -10.53 -16.64 4.29
C ILE A 329 -9.06 -16.36 4.59
N GLY A 330 -8.25 -17.41 4.55
CA GLY A 330 -6.80 -17.34 4.58
C GLY A 330 -6.25 -17.45 3.16
N VAL A 331 -5.29 -16.62 2.79
CA VAL A 331 -4.58 -16.66 1.51
C VAL A 331 -3.08 -16.66 1.79
N SER A 332 -2.36 -17.59 1.19
CA SER A 332 -0.90 -17.62 1.17
C SER A 332 -0.45 -17.66 -0.28
N MET A 333 0.47 -16.78 -0.66
CA MET A 333 0.89 -16.61 -2.05
C MET A 333 2.40 -16.41 -2.18
N GLY A 334 2.96 -16.90 -3.27
CA GLY A 334 4.32 -16.64 -3.70
C GLY A 334 4.52 -16.94 -5.18
N MET A 335 5.77 -16.86 -5.61
CA MET A 335 6.20 -17.26 -6.95
C MET A 335 7.35 -18.24 -6.89
N SER A 336 7.36 -19.17 -7.84
CA SER A 336 8.38 -20.21 -8.00
C SER A 336 8.84 -20.27 -9.46
N GLY A 337 9.80 -21.15 -9.76
CA GLY A 337 10.18 -21.43 -11.15
C GLY A 337 9.03 -21.96 -12.00
N ASP A 338 8.02 -22.59 -11.40
CA ASP A 338 6.87 -23.17 -12.09
C ASP A 338 5.66 -22.20 -12.16
N GLY A 339 5.84 -20.95 -11.73
CA GLY A 339 4.79 -19.93 -11.70
C GLY A 339 4.24 -19.61 -10.31
N MET A 340 3.00 -19.14 -10.29
CA MET A 340 2.31 -18.71 -9.08
C MET A 340 2.06 -19.90 -8.15
N SER A 341 2.38 -19.72 -6.88
CA SER A 341 2.06 -20.66 -5.80
C SER A 341 1.03 -20.01 -4.90
N LEU A 342 -0.16 -20.59 -4.80
CA LEU A 342 -1.26 -20.08 -4.00
C LEU A 342 -1.89 -21.21 -3.18
N VAL A 343 -2.10 -20.94 -1.90
CA VAL A 343 -2.92 -21.77 -1.01
C VAL A 343 -3.94 -20.84 -0.34
N GLN A 344 -5.21 -21.04 -0.64
CA GLN A 344 -6.29 -20.35 0.03
C GLN A 344 -7.01 -21.34 0.94
N THR A 345 -7.10 -21.07 2.24
CA THR A 345 -7.74 -21.93 3.24
C THR A 345 -8.96 -21.26 3.83
N MET A 346 -10.02 -22.02 4.05
CA MET A 346 -11.25 -21.52 4.63
C MET A 346 -12.04 -22.64 5.29
N ARG A 347 -12.82 -22.28 6.31
CA ARG A 347 -13.80 -23.18 6.89
C ARG A 347 -15.11 -23.05 6.12
N VAL A 348 -15.74 -24.17 5.80
CA VAL A 348 -16.98 -24.20 5.01
C VAL A 348 -18.10 -24.90 5.77
N LYS A 349 -19.34 -24.44 5.56
CA LYS A 349 -20.55 -24.99 6.19
C LYS A 349 -20.88 -26.38 5.65
N ASP A 350 -20.71 -26.58 4.34
CA ASP A 350 -20.98 -27.82 3.64
C ASP A 350 -19.98 -28.00 2.48
N VAL A 351 -19.02 -28.92 2.65
CA VAL A 351 -18.00 -29.23 1.64
C VAL A 351 -18.61 -29.69 0.32
N ALA A 352 -19.63 -30.53 0.35
CA ALA A 352 -20.22 -31.08 -0.87
C ALA A 352 -20.91 -29.99 -1.67
N LYS A 353 -21.66 -29.10 -0.99
CA LYS A 353 -22.29 -27.93 -1.61
C LYS A 353 -21.24 -26.98 -2.16
N THR A 354 -20.19 -26.65 -1.40
CA THR A 354 -19.12 -25.76 -1.87
C THR A 354 -18.41 -26.31 -3.11
N LEU A 355 -18.08 -27.62 -3.14
CA LEU A 355 -17.49 -28.24 -4.32
C LEU A 355 -18.44 -28.25 -5.51
N SER A 356 -19.75 -28.40 -5.30
CA SER A 356 -20.74 -28.28 -6.37
C SER A 356 -20.81 -26.87 -6.98
N ILE A 357 -20.65 -25.81 -6.17
CA ILE A 357 -20.58 -24.42 -6.66
C ILE A 357 -19.32 -24.25 -7.53
N VAL A 358 -18.19 -24.81 -7.10
CA VAL A 358 -16.95 -24.83 -7.89
C VAL A 358 -17.14 -25.56 -9.22
N ASP A 359 -17.81 -26.72 -9.21
CA ASP A 359 -18.10 -27.47 -10.43
C ASP A 359 -18.93 -26.59 -11.40
N GLY A 360 -19.96 -25.89 -10.89
CA GLY A 360 -20.75 -24.91 -11.65
C GLY A 360 -19.94 -23.74 -12.21
N LEU A 361 -19.01 -23.19 -11.42
CA LEU A 361 -18.10 -22.12 -11.84
C LEU A 361 -17.18 -22.58 -12.99
N MET A 362 -16.66 -23.81 -12.92
CA MET A 362 -15.79 -24.37 -13.95
C MET A 362 -16.55 -24.63 -15.25
N GLU A 363 -17.80 -25.09 -15.17
CA GLU A 363 -18.68 -25.17 -16.34
C GLU A 363 -19.00 -23.80 -16.93
N PHE A 364 -19.19 -22.79 -16.08
CA PHE A 364 -19.46 -21.42 -16.50
C PHE A 364 -18.30 -20.87 -17.34
N PHE A 365 -17.04 -21.06 -16.95
CA PHE A 365 -15.89 -20.64 -17.76
C PHE A 365 -15.93 -21.19 -19.19
N ASN A 366 -16.24 -22.48 -19.34
CA ASN A 366 -16.36 -23.11 -20.66
C ASN A 366 -17.51 -22.54 -21.49
N LYS A 367 -18.64 -22.18 -20.86
CA LYS A 367 -19.82 -21.60 -21.54
C LYS A 367 -19.62 -20.13 -21.90
N ALA A 368 -18.91 -19.37 -21.06
CA ALA A 368 -18.71 -17.93 -21.18
C ALA A 368 -17.82 -17.55 -22.38
N ASN A 369 -17.03 -18.49 -22.91
CA ASN A 369 -16.16 -18.28 -24.07
C ASN A 369 -15.17 -17.11 -23.88
N TRP A 370 -14.67 -16.95 -22.66
CA TRP A 370 -13.76 -15.88 -22.26
C TRP A 370 -12.28 -16.16 -22.57
N GLY A 371 -11.98 -17.23 -23.31
CA GLY A 371 -10.62 -17.71 -23.50
C GLY A 371 -10.06 -18.43 -22.27
N ILE A 372 -10.93 -18.85 -21.34
CA ILE A 372 -10.58 -19.73 -20.23
C ILE A 372 -11.30 -21.05 -20.47
N THR A 373 -10.53 -22.12 -20.62
CA THR A 373 -11.08 -23.48 -20.71
C THR A 373 -10.72 -24.26 -19.46
N SER A 374 -11.69 -24.97 -18.92
CA SER A 374 -11.56 -25.81 -17.72
C SER A 374 -11.82 -27.27 -18.06
N GLU A 375 -10.86 -28.13 -17.76
CA GLU A 375 -10.95 -29.58 -17.91
C GLU A 375 -10.86 -30.24 -16.52
N ALA A 376 -11.87 -31.03 -16.15
CA ALA A 376 -11.85 -31.78 -14.90
C ALA A 376 -10.79 -32.89 -14.95
N ILE A 377 -9.91 -32.94 -13.95
CA ILE A 377 -8.92 -34.00 -13.78
C ILE A 377 -9.51 -35.07 -12.85
N PRO A 378 -9.61 -36.34 -13.27
CA PRO A 378 -10.14 -37.40 -12.42
C PRO A 378 -9.34 -37.55 -11.12
N VAL A 379 -10.02 -37.42 -9.99
CA VAL A 379 -9.44 -37.66 -8.66
C VAL A 379 -9.73 -39.10 -8.25
N THR A 380 -8.71 -39.95 -8.24
CA THR A 380 -8.84 -41.39 -7.97
C THR A 380 -9.13 -41.74 -6.51
N VAL A 381 -8.73 -40.89 -5.57
CA VAL A 381 -8.94 -41.09 -4.12
C VAL A 381 -9.45 -39.79 -3.49
N GLY A 382 -10.57 -39.86 -2.77
CA GLY A 382 -11.16 -38.68 -2.11
C GLY A 382 -12.02 -37.81 -3.04
N ALA A 383 -12.65 -38.40 -4.06
CA ALA A 383 -13.52 -37.65 -4.99
C ALA A 383 -14.71 -36.96 -4.28
N SER A 384 -15.14 -37.42 -3.10
CA SER A 384 -16.15 -36.72 -2.30
C SER A 384 -15.62 -35.50 -1.55
N THR A 385 -14.30 -35.37 -1.41
CA THR A 385 -13.62 -34.35 -0.62
C THR A 385 -12.63 -33.52 -1.44
N SER A 386 -12.54 -33.76 -2.74
CA SER A 386 -11.56 -33.09 -3.62
C SER A 386 -12.07 -32.90 -5.04
N ARG A 387 -11.60 -31.83 -5.68
CA ARG A 387 -11.72 -31.56 -7.12
C ARG A 387 -10.38 -31.11 -7.67
N ALA A 388 -10.13 -31.38 -8.94
CA ALA A 388 -8.97 -30.87 -9.64
C ALA A 388 -9.37 -30.47 -11.05
N TYR A 389 -8.89 -29.31 -11.48
CA TYR A 389 -9.19 -28.71 -12.76
C TYR A 389 -7.90 -28.28 -13.43
N ARG A 390 -7.82 -28.49 -14.74
CA ARG A 390 -6.80 -27.91 -15.61
C ARG A 390 -7.40 -26.72 -16.32
N LEU A 391 -6.84 -25.54 -16.07
CA LEU A 391 -7.20 -24.32 -16.76
C LEU A 391 -6.21 -24.05 -17.90
N LYS A 392 -6.71 -23.74 -19.09
CA LYS A 392 -5.90 -23.24 -20.21
C LYS A 392 -6.42 -21.91 -20.67
N PHE A 393 -5.49 -21.04 -21.05
CA PHE A 393 -5.76 -19.69 -21.47
C PHE A 393 -5.54 -19.55 -22.98
N ASP A 394 -6.51 -18.94 -23.66
CA ASP A 394 -6.46 -18.56 -25.06
C ASP A 394 -6.47 -17.02 -25.13
N LEU A 395 -5.30 -16.45 -25.38
CA LEU A 395 -5.11 -15.00 -25.43
C LEU A 395 -5.99 -14.35 -26.50
N GLU A 396 -6.10 -14.93 -27.69
CA GLU A 396 -6.90 -14.36 -28.78
C GLU A 396 -8.38 -14.30 -28.41
N GLN A 397 -8.88 -15.35 -27.77
CA GLN A 397 -10.25 -15.39 -27.28
C GLN A 397 -10.47 -14.44 -26.09
N MET A 398 -9.50 -14.30 -25.19
CA MET A 398 -9.54 -13.32 -24.10
C MET A 398 -9.60 -11.89 -24.63
N LYS A 399 -8.76 -11.53 -25.62
CA LYS A 399 -8.76 -10.20 -26.25
C LYS A 399 -10.12 -9.88 -26.89
N LYS A 400 -10.76 -10.89 -27.48
CA LYS A 400 -12.10 -10.75 -28.04
C LYS A 400 -13.19 -10.57 -26.98
N ALA A 401 -13.05 -11.24 -25.83
CA ALA A 401 -14.02 -11.18 -24.74
C ALA A 401 -13.90 -9.89 -23.90
N PHE A 402 -12.67 -9.37 -23.72
CA PHE A 402 -12.38 -8.22 -22.86
C PHE A 402 -11.56 -7.13 -23.60
N PRO A 403 -12.07 -6.57 -24.70
CA PRO A 403 -11.31 -5.63 -25.52
C PRO A 403 -10.91 -4.35 -24.77
N ALA A 404 -11.68 -3.89 -23.76
CA ALA A 404 -11.33 -2.70 -23.00
C ALA A 404 -10.14 -2.94 -22.05
N GLU A 405 -10.11 -4.09 -21.37
CA GLU A 405 -9.00 -4.51 -20.49
C GLU A 405 -7.66 -4.58 -21.27
N PHE A 406 -7.67 -5.22 -22.43
CA PHE A 406 -6.45 -5.34 -23.24
C PHE A 406 -6.01 -3.99 -23.83
N LYS A 407 -6.95 -3.13 -24.26
CA LYS A 407 -6.63 -1.74 -24.65
C LYS A 407 -6.04 -0.93 -23.49
N MET A 408 -6.53 -1.07 -22.26
CA MET A 408 -5.94 -0.40 -21.10
C MET A 408 -4.49 -0.85 -20.86
N SER A 409 -4.22 -2.15 -21.02
CA SER A 409 -2.89 -2.73 -20.78
C SER A 409 -1.82 -2.29 -21.80
N GLU A 410 -2.17 -2.19 -23.09
CA GLU A 410 -1.27 -1.74 -24.18
C GLU A 410 -0.75 -0.31 -23.98
N ASN A 411 -1.48 0.51 -23.21
CA ASN A 411 -1.19 1.93 -23.02
C ASN A 411 -0.60 2.27 -21.64
N ALA A 412 -0.46 1.28 -20.73
CA ALA A 412 0.09 1.44 -19.39
C ALA A 412 1.63 1.57 -19.35
N SER A 413 2.24 2.14 -20.41
CA SER A 413 3.67 2.12 -20.73
C SER A 413 4.62 2.69 -19.66
N ASN A 414 4.07 3.38 -18.66
CA ASN A 414 4.83 4.11 -17.64
C ASN A 414 4.93 3.36 -16.29
N THR A 415 4.36 2.17 -16.16
CA THR A 415 4.46 1.32 -14.96
C THR A 415 5.27 0.06 -15.25
N LEU A 416 5.99 -0.49 -14.27
CA LEU A 416 6.76 -1.74 -14.46
C LEU A 416 5.87 -2.89 -14.94
N ALA A 417 4.66 -3.02 -14.38
CA ALA A 417 3.66 -3.99 -14.81
C ALA A 417 3.16 -3.74 -16.24
N GLY A 418 2.85 -2.48 -16.58
CA GLY A 418 2.47 -2.11 -17.94
C GLY A 418 3.61 -2.22 -18.95
N GLY A 419 4.86 -2.13 -18.51
CA GLY A 419 6.07 -2.39 -19.29
C GLY A 419 6.25 -3.87 -19.68
N MET A 420 5.76 -4.79 -18.84
CA MET A 420 5.76 -6.24 -19.12
C MET A 420 4.57 -6.69 -19.97
N MET A 421 3.54 -5.86 -20.12
CA MET A 421 2.30 -6.15 -20.85
C MET A 421 2.20 -5.40 -22.20
N GLN A 422 3.29 -4.78 -22.68
CA GLN A 422 3.26 -3.89 -23.86
C GLN A 422 3.06 -4.62 -25.20
N ALA A 423 3.32 -5.92 -25.27
CA ALA A 423 3.14 -6.69 -26.49
C ALA A 423 2.35 -7.98 -26.26
N ASP A 424 1.46 -8.32 -27.19
CA ASP A 424 0.71 -9.58 -27.21
C ASP A 424 1.61 -10.81 -27.07
N ALA A 425 2.82 -10.74 -27.64
CA ALA A 425 3.83 -11.77 -27.47
C ALA A 425 4.27 -11.93 -26.01
N GLN A 426 4.42 -10.84 -25.25
CA GLN A 426 4.84 -10.86 -23.84
C GLN A 426 3.72 -11.35 -22.93
N MET A 427 2.49 -10.90 -23.16
CA MET A 427 1.32 -11.40 -22.43
C MET A 427 1.09 -12.89 -22.73
N GLY A 428 1.22 -13.29 -24.00
CA GLY A 428 1.14 -14.69 -24.41
C GLY A 428 2.23 -15.54 -23.77
N GLU A 429 3.48 -15.06 -23.74
CA GLU A 429 4.58 -15.73 -23.04
C GLU A 429 4.34 -15.82 -21.52
N LEU A 430 3.79 -14.78 -20.89
CA LEU A 430 3.44 -14.77 -19.48
C LEU A 430 2.33 -15.78 -19.17
N LEU A 431 1.24 -15.77 -19.93
CA LEU A 431 0.14 -16.73 -19.78
C LEU A 431 0.61 -18.17 -20.01
N ASN A 432 1.45 -18.38 -21.03
CA ASN A 432 2.07 -19.68 -21.30
C ASN A 432 2.99 -20.13 -20.17
N ALA A 433 3.78 -19.22 -19.61
CA ALA A 433 4.65 -19.50 -18.47
C ALA A 433 3.84 -19.82 -17.20
N MET A 434 2.78 -19.06 -16.92
CA MET A 434 1.91 -19.26 -15.76
C MET A 434 1.08 -20.54 -15.84
N GLN A 435 0.59 -20.91 -17.03
CA GLN A 435 -0.16 -22.16 -17.20
C GLN A 435 0.74 -23.39 -17.28
N GLY A 436 2.01 -23.23 -17.70
CA GLY A 436 2.92 -24.35 -17.92
C GLY A 436 2.49 -25.26 -19.08
N PRO A 437 3.23 -26.35 -19.35
CA PRO A 437 3.01 -27.21 -20.51
C PRO A 437 1.65 -27.94 -20.47
N ASP A 438 1.17 -28.26 -19.27
CA ASP A 438 -0.04 -29.05 -19.05
C ASP A 438 -1.26 -28.18 -18.69
N GLY A 439 -1.16 -26.85 -18.72
CA GLY A 439 -2.19 -25.95 -18.21
C GLY A 439 -2.15 -25.80 -16.68
N MET A 440 -2.73 -24.71 -16.17
CA MET A 440 -2.69 -24.37 -14.75
C MET A 440 -3.58 -25.33 -13.97
N ILE A 441 -2.98 -26.11 -13.07
CA ILE A 441 -3.74 -27.06 -12.26
C ILE A 441 -4.24 -26.37 -10.98
N VAL A 442 -5.55 -26.26 -10.86
CA VAL A 442 -6.25 -25.76 -9.66
C VAL A 442 -6.85 -26.94 -8.92
N ARG A 443 -6.54 -27.07 -7.63
CA ARG A 443 -7.02 -28.19 -6.79
C ARG A 443 -7.82 -27.65 -5.63
N PHE A 444 -8.96 -28.28 -5.37
CA PHE A 444 -9.79 -28.05 -4.21
C PHE A 444 -9.70 -29.31 -3.37
N ILE A 445 -9.22 -29.20 -2.14
CA ILE A 445 -9.08 -30.33 -1.23
C ILE A 445 -9.72 -29.98 0.10
N SER A 446 -10.38 -30.93 0.74
CA SER A 446 -10.98 -30.73 2.04
C SER A 446 -10.50 -31.76 3.05
N LYS A 447 -10.55 -31.35 4.31
CA LYS A 447 -10.41 -32.20 5.49
C LYS A 447 -11.41 -31.69 6.52
N ASP A 448 -12.32 -32.57 6.94
CA ASP A 448 -13.44 -32.20 7.82
C ASP A 448 -14.24 -31.03 7.21
N ASP A 449 -14.45 -29.95 7.96
CA ASP A 449 -15.12 -28.73 7.51
C ASP A 449 -14.17 -27.66 6.96
N TRP A 450 -12.91 -28.01 6.70
CA TRP A 450 -11.93 -27.10 6.08
C TRP A 450 -11.69 -27.44 4.61
N LEU A 451 -11.61 -26.40 3.78
CA LEU A 451 -11.32 -26.46 2.36
C LEU A 451 -10.04 -25.66 2.06
N ALA A 452 -9.20 -26.18 1.17
CA ALA A 452 -8.09 -25.45 0.58
C ALA A 452 -8.21 -25.42 -0.96
N VAL A 453 -8.00 -24.24 -1.54
CA VAL A 453 -7.73 -24.04 -2.97
C VAL A 453 -6.22 -23.97 -3.15
N VAL A 454 -5.68 -24.74 -4.08
CA VAL A 454 -4.24 -24.86 -4.31
C VAL A 454 -3.93 -24.67 -5.79
N ILE A 455 -3.09 -23.68 -6.09
CA ILE A 455 -2.54 -23.42 -7.43
C ILE A 455 -1.01 -23.52 -7.32
N GLY A 456 -0.39 -24.34 -8.16
CA GLY A 456 1.05 -24.56 -8.17
C GLY A 456 1.44 -26.03 -8.13
N ASP A 457 2.69 -26.28 -7.71
CA ASP A 457 3.35 -27.59 -7.78
C ASP A 457 2.76 -28.64 -6.82
N ALA A 458 3.23 -29.89 -6.95
CA ALA A 458 2.79 -30.98 -6.10
C ALA A 458 3.30 -30.88 -4.64
N LYS A 459 4.38 -30.13 -4.37
CA LYS A 459 4.87 -29.92 -3.00
C LYS A 459 3.88 -29.06 -2.22
N LEU A 460 3.30 -28.06 -2.89
CA LEU A 460 2.30 -27.18 -2.32
C LEU A 460 1.02 -27.93 -1.90
N LEU A 461 0.67 -29.01 -2.60
CA LEU A 461 -0.41 -29.90 -2.17
C LEU A 461 -0.14 -30.54 -0.80
N GLY A 462 1.11 -30.94 -0.56
CA GLY A 462 1.54 -31.45 0.75
C GLY A 462 1.44 -30.37 1.84
N THR A 463 1.82 -29.14 1.50
CA THR A 463 1.71 -27.97 2.39
C THR A 463 0.27 -27.64 2.72
N ALA A 464 -0.63 -27.58 1.73
CA ALA A 464 -2.04 -27.35 1.94
C ALA A 464 -2.69 -28.45 2.81
N ARG A 465 -2.33 -29.73 2.60
CA ARG A 465 -2.80 -30.83 3.47
C ARG A 465 -2.33 -30.69 4.92
N ARG A 466 -1.08 -30.25 5.14
CA ARG A 466 -0.58 -29.97 6.49
C ARG A 466 -1.35 -28.81 7.10
N ALA A 467 -1.53 -27.72 6.36
CA ALA A 467 -2.28 -26.55 6.79
C ALA A 467 -3.72 -26.91 7.20
N LEU A 468 -4.43 -27.70 6.39
CA LEU A 468 -5.76 -28.22 6.75
C LEU A 468 -5.76 -29.15 7.96
N ALA A 469 -4.65 -29.84 8.23
CA ALA A 469 -4.54 -30.76 9.35
C ALA A 469 -4.13 -30.11 10.67
N MET A 470 -3.78 -28.82 10.68
CA MET A 470 -3.43 -28.10 11.90
C MET A 470 -4.66 -27.97 12.81
N ALA A 471 -4.50 -28.22 14.10
CA ALA A 471 -5.58 -28.16 15.09
C ALA A 471 -5.68 -26.77 15.77
N GLY A 472 -5.23 -25.72 15.08
CA GLY A 472 -4.98 -24.40 15.65
C GLY A 472 -3.49 -24.16 15.96
N GLY A 473 -3.07 -22.91 15.84
CA GLY A 473 -1.70 -22.46 16.06
C GLY A 473 -1.53 -20.97 15.73
N SER A 474 -0.52 -20.35 16.33
CA SER A 474 -0.13 -18.96 16.05
C SER A 474 0.57 -18.88 14.68
N ASN A 475 0.18 -17.93 13.83
CA ASN A 475 0.95 -17.59 12.65
C ASN A 475 1.71 -16.29 12.92
N ALA A 476 2.99 -16.41 13.27
CA ALA A 476 3.84 -15.27 13.60
C ALA A 476 3.90 -14.18 12.51
N GLY A 477 3.68 -14.54 11.23
CA GLY A 477 3.61 -13.58 10.13
C GLY A 477 2.42 -12.64 10.23
N VAL A 478 1.24 -13.18 10.53
CA VAL A 478 -0.03 -12.42 10.52
C VAL A 478 -0.47 -12.00 11.93
N ASP A 479 -0.06 -12.72 12.97
CA ASP A 479 -0.40 -12.42 14.37
C ASP A 479 0.02 -11.01 14.78
N ARG A 480 1.17 -10.55 14.29
CA ARG A 480 1.63 -9.17 14.51
C ARG A 480 0.66 -8.14 13.95
N ALA A 481 0.11 -8.39 12.76
CA ALA A 481 -0.87 -7.52 12.13
C ALA A 481 -2.25 -7.60 12.82
N LEU A 482 -2.66 -8.79 13.27
CA LEU A 482 -3.92 -8.98 14.00
C LEU A 482 -3.91 -8.35 15.40
N THR A 483 -2.75 -8.26 16.05
CA THR A 483 -2.62 -7.72 17.42
C THR A 483 -2.31 -6.23 17.47
N SER A 484 -1.98 -5.62 16.33
CA SER A 484 -1.64 -4.19 16.23
C SER A 484 -2.85 -3.29 15.97
N THR A 485 -4.06 -3.81 16.02
CA THR A 485 -5.29 -3.07 15.71
C THR A 485 -5.97 -2.56 16.99
N ASP A 486 -6.40 -1.30 16.99
CA ASP A 486 -7.16 -0.71 18.10
C ASP A 486 -8.67 -1.08 18.08
N GLY A 487 -9.10 -1.84 17.07
CA GLY A 487 -10.49 -2.32 16.89
C GLY A 487 -10.55 -3.81 16.61
N SER A 488 -11.75 -4.33 16.32
CA SER A 488 -11.92 -5.74 15.96
C SER A 488 -11.38 -5.98 14.54
N PRO A 489 -10.45 -6.93 14.34
CA PRO A 489 -9.82 -7.12 13.04
C PRO A 489 -10.82 -7.61 11.99
N VAL A 490 -10.71 -7.05 10.78
CA VAL A 490 -11.41 -7.51 9.57
C VAL A 490 -10.44 -8.10 8.56
N MET A 491 -9.18 -7.66 8.57
CA MET A 491 -8.12 -8.16 7.70
C MET A 491 -6.76 -8.04 8.39
N ALA A 492 -5.88 -8.98 8.11
CA ALA A 492 -4.46 -8.88 8.43
C ALA A 492 -3.63 -9.54 7.33
N SER A 493 -2.47 -8.98 7.00
CA SER A 493 -1.55 -9.51 6.02
C SER A 493 -0.11 -9.27 6.42
N SER A 494 0.76 -10.12 5.88
CA SER A 494 2.21 -9.97 5.95
C SER A 494 2.83 -10.36 4.61
N MET A 495 3.86 -9.63 4.20
CA MET A 495 4.61 -9.85 2.97
C MET A 495 6.10 -9.69 3.24
N ASP A 496 6.90 -10.69 2.89
CA ASP A 496 8.35 -10.52 2.75
C ASP A 496 8.69 -10.05 1.33
N LEU A 497 8.89 -8.74 1.16
CA LEU A 497 9.18 -8.13 -0.14
C LEU A 497 10.41 -8.77 -0.80
N ARG A 498 11.44 -9.11 -0.02
CA ARG A 498 12.65 -9.78 -0.52
C ARG A 498 12.29 -11.14 -1.13
N SER A 499 11.53 -11.96 -0.41
CA SER A 499 11.19 -13.30 -0.87
C SER A 499 10.24 -13.29 -2.07
N VAL A 500 9.34 -12.29 -2.17
CA VAL A 500 8.53 -12.06 -3.38
C VAL A 500 9.46 -11.79 -4.58
N MET A 501 10.41 -10.87 -4.44
CA MET A 501 11.36 -10.52 -5.52
C MET A 501 12.26 -11.71 -5.92
N ILE A 502 12.70 -12.52 -4.96
CA ILE A 502 13.44 -13.77 -5.22
C ILE A 502 12.56 -14.76 -6.02
N GLY A 503 11.28 -14.90 -5.64
CA GLY A 503 10.32 -15.75 -6.34
C GLY A 503 10.11 -15.30 -7.79
N MET A 504 9.92 -14.00 -8.01
CA MET A 504 9.85 -13.41 -9.35
C MET A 504 11.12 -13.67 -10.16
N GLY A 505 12.30 -13.52 -9.56
CA GLY A 505 13.57 -13.81 -10.22
C GLY A 505 13.72 -15.27 -10.64
N LYS A 506 13.29 -16.21 -9.79
CA LYS A 506 13.29 -17.65 -10.11
C LYS A 506 12.32 -17.98 -11.24
N PHE A 507 11.13 -17.39 -11.23
CA PHE A 507 10.15 -17.55 -12.30
C PHE A 507 10.75 -17.08 -13.63
N LEU A 508 11.27 -15.86 -13.67
CA LEU A 508 11.84 -15.29 -14.89
C LEU A 508 13.03 -16.11 -15.41
N ALA A 509 13.92 -16.57 -14.53
CA ALA A 509 15.05 -17.44 -14.91
C ALA A 509 14.61 -18.81 -15.47
N ALA A 510 13.45 -19.32 -15.04
CA ALA A 510 12.91 -20.60 -15.53
C ALA A 510 12.22 -20.47 -16.90
N HIS A 511 11.90 -19.26 -17.35
CA HIS A 511 11.19 -19.00 -18.60
C HIS A 511 12.02 -18.13 -19.56
N PRO A 512 12.79 -18.73 -20.48
CA PRO A 512 13.76 -18.02 -21.32
C PRO A 512 13.19 -16.89 -22.19
N GLY A 513 11.93 -17.01 -22.66
CA GLY A 513 11.24 -15.93 -23.38
C GLY A 513 11.13 -14.65 -22.55
N LEU A 514 10.80 -14.81 -21.26
CA LEU A 514 10.72 -13.72 -20.28
C LEU A 514 12.11 -13.28 -19.78
N SER A 515 13.05 -14.22 -19.61
CA SER A 515 14.41 -13.95 -19.10
C SER A 515 15.21 -13.02 -20.02
N LYS A 516 15.12 -13.22 -21.34
CA LYS A 516 15.88 -12.44 -22.33
C LYS A 516 15.60 -10.94 -22.25
N MET A 517 14.36 -10.56 -21.91
CA MET A 517 13.93 -9.17 -21.76
C MET A 517 14.50 -8.49 -20.51
N MET A 518 14.80 -9.27 -19.47
CA MET A 518 15.33 -8.80 -18.19
C MET A 518 16.86 -8.82 -18.13
N GLU A 519 17.50 -9.70 -18.90
CA GLU A 519 18.95 -9.74 -19.08
C GLU A 519 19.47 -8.44 -19.71
N GLU A 520 18.71 -7.86 -20.67
CA GLU A 520 19.02 -6.55 -21.27
C GLU A 520 18.98 -5.40 -20.24
N GLN A 521 18.28 -5.58 -19.12
CA GLN A 521 18.16 -4.61 -18.02
C GLN A 521 19.02 -4.98 -16.78
N GLY A 522 19.77 -6.08 -16.81
CA GLY A 522 20.64 -6.52 -15.70
C GLY A 522 19.90 -7.05 -14.45
N VAL A 523 18.58 -7.22 -14.52
CA VAL A 523 17.73 -7.49 -13.34
C VAL A 523 17.89 -8.94 -12.86
N GLY A 524 18.11 -9.92 -13.75
CA GLY A 524 18.33 -11.33 -13.35
C GLY A 524 19.56 -11.53 -12.44
N ALA A 525 20.67 -10.84 -12.73
CA ALA A 525 21.89 -10.89 -11.94
C ALA A 525 21.76 -10.15 -10.59
N MET A 526 20.86 -9.17 -10.50
CA MET A 526 20.50 -8.48 -9.27
C MET A 526 19.67 -9.39 -8.36
N LEU A 527 18.62 -10.02 -8.90
CA LEU A 527 17.73 -10.91 -8.15
C LEU A 527 18.46 -12.16 -7.61
N ALA A 528 19.50 -12.63 -8.29
CA ALA A 528 20.34 -13.74 -7.84
C ALA A 528 21.17 -13.44 -6.56
N LYS A 529 21.43 -12.16 -6.26
CA LYS A 529 22.20 -11.73 -5.08
C LYS A 529 21.31 -11.36 -3.88
N LEU A 530 20.00 -11.20 -4.08
CA LEU A 530 19.01 -10.91 -3.03
C LEU A 530 18.91 -11.92 -1.88
N PRO A 531 19.21 -13.23 -2.03
CA PRO A 531 19.15 -14.16 -0.91
C PRO A 531 20.07 -13.81 0.26
N ALA A 532 21.10 -12.98 0.04
CA ALA A 532 22.02 -12.50 1.07
C ALA A 532 21.47 -11.33 1.89
N SER A 533 20.44 -10.63 1.40
CA SER A 533 19.79 -9.52 2.10
C SER A 533 18.88 -10.02 3.23
N PRO A 534 18.71 -9.27 4.33
CA PRO A 534 17.75 -9.62 5.38
C PRO A 534 16.30 -9.59 4.86
N ALA A 535 15.40 -10.29 5.54
CA ALA A 535 13.97 -10.25 5.22
C ALA A 535 13.43 -8.81 5.30
N ALA A 536 12.54 -8.44 4.38
CA ALA A 536 11.98 -7.09 4.28
C ALA A 536 10.47 -7.16 4.48
N MET A 537 10.06 -7.27 5.75
CA MET A 537 8.67 -7.53 6.10
C MET A 537 7.80 -6.28 6.00
N VAL A 538 6.64 -6.42 5.38
CA VAL A 538 5.53 -5.46 5.35
C VAL A 538 4.34 -6.14 6.00
N TYR A 539 3.70 -5.50 6.95
CA TYR A 539 2.49 -5.97 7.61
C TYR A 539 1.36 -4.98 7.31
N MET A 540 0.17 -5.48 7.00
CA MET A 540 -1.01 -4.62 6.84
C MET A 540 -2.12 -5.19 7.70
N SER A 541 -2.92 -4.34 8.33
CA SER A 541 -4.12 -4.75 9.04
C SER A 541 -5.25 -3.78 8.76
N SER A 542 -6.46 -4.31 8.85
CA SER A 542 -7.67 -3.52 8.88
C SER A 542 -8.51 -3.98 10.05
N SER A 543 -9.11 -3.03 10.75
CA SER A 543 -10.00 -3.27 11.88
C SER A 543 -11.22 -2.38 11.76
N SER A 544 -12.34 -2.83 12.32
CA SER A 544 -13.56 -2.03 12.33
C SER A 544 -14.07 -1.84 13.76
N SER A 545 -14.77 -0.72 13.94
CA SER A 545 -15.57 -0.35 15.11
C SER A 545 -16.98 -0.03 14.64
N GLU A 546 -17.91 0.24 15.57
CA GLU A 546 -19.31 0.58 15.23
C GLU A 546 -19.44 1.76 14.25
N THR A 547 -18.43 2.63 14.18
CA THR A 547 -18.49 3.88 13.41
C THR A 547 -17.31 4.10 12.47
N ALA A 548 -16.35 3.19 12.37
CA ALA A 548 -15.14 3.39 11.56
C ALA A 548 -14.43 2.10 11.16
N THR A 549 -13.80 2.10 9.98
CA THR A 549 -12.88 1.04 9.55
C THR A 549 -11.48 1.64 9.42
N ARG A 550 -10.52 1.13 10.18
CA ARG A 550 -9.14 1.61 10.20
C ARG A 550 -8.22 0.65 9.47
N PHE A 551 -7.42 1.18 8.57
CA PHE A 551 -6.35 0.48 7.87
C PHE A 551 -4.99 0.89 8.44
N THR A 552 -4.09 -0.07 8.64
CA THR A 552 -2.76 0.15 9.21
C THR A 552 -1.74 -0.60 8.38
N THR A 553 -0.67 0.05 7.95
CA THR A 553 0.52 -0.59 7.37
C THR A 553 1.70 -0.41 8.30
N MET A 554 2.38 -1.50 8.67
CA MET A 554 3.62 -1.49 9.46
C MET A 554 4.76 -2.07 8.64
N LEU A 555 5.97 -1.56 8.81
CA LEU A 555 7.16 -1.99 8.08
C LEU A 555 8.23 -2.50 9.06
N ASP A 556 8.95 -3.55 8.68
CA ASP A 556 10.27 -3.82 9.26
C ASP A 556 11.29 -2.91 8.58
N LEU A 557 11.47 -1.69 9.10
CA LEU A 557 12.37 -0.72 8.50
C LEU A 557 13.82 -1.17 8.47
N SER A 558 14.26 -1.97 9.46
CA SER A 558 15.64 -2.47 9.47
C SER A 558 15.88 -3.42 8.29
N GLY A 559 14.94 -4.32 8.04
CA GLY A 559 14.93 -5.23 6.90
C GLY A 559 14.78 -4.50 5.56
N VAL A 560 13.81 -3.59 5.46
CA VAL A 560 13.53 -2.81 4.24
C VAL A 560 14.69 -1.88 3.87
N ALA A 561 15.30 -1.20 4.85
CA ALA A 561 16.43 -0.30 4.59
C ALA A 561 17.68 -1.06 4.15
N ALA A 562 17.98 -2.19 4.80
CA ALA A 562 19.08 -3.06 4.39
C ALA A 562 18.85 -3.64 2.99
N PHE A 563 17.62 -4.12 2.71
CA PHE A 563 17.22 -4.58 1.39
C PHE A 563 17.36 -3.49 0.32
N ASN A 564 16.89 -2.27 0.57
CA ASN A 564 17.03 -1.15 -0.36
C ASN A 564 18.50 -0.79 -0.62
N LYS A 565 19.33 -0.77 0.43
CA LYS A 565 20.77 -0.49 0.30
C LYS A 565 21.48 -1.56 -0.54
N ASP A 566 21.13 -2.82 -0.31
CA ASP A 566 21.66 -3.93 -1.11
C ASP A 566 21.20 -3.79 -2.56
N MET A 567 19.91 -3.50 -2.79
CA MET A 567 19.37 -3.23 -4.13
C MET A 567 20.10 -2.08 -4.82
N ASP A 568 20.28 -0.93 -4.17
CA ASP A 568 20.99 0.22 -4.75
C ASP A 568 22.43 -0.12 -5.12
N THR A 569 23.12 -0.86 -4.24
CA THR A 569 24.49 -1.35 -4.50
C THR A 569 24.52 -2.25 -5.72
N LEU A 570 23.56 -3.17 -5.82
CA LEU A 570 23.42 -4.07 -6.96
C LEU A 570 23.10 -3.33 -8.26
N MET A 571 22.20 -2.33 -8.23
CA MET A 571 21.89 -1.51 -9.40
C MET A 571 23.14 -0.75 -9.88
N ALA A 572 23.90 -0.17 -8.95
CA ALA A 572 25.13 0.56 -9.27
C ALA A 572 26.20 -0.37 -9.88
N GLU A 573 26.38 -1.58 -9.35
CA GLU A 573 27.28 -2.59 -9.92
C GLU A 573 26.87 -3.00 -11.33
N GLN A 574 25.57 -3.20 -11.59
CA GLN A 574 25.06 -3.60 -12.90
C GLN A 574 25.17 -2.46 -13.92
N MET A 575 24.83 -1.23 -13.53
CA MET A 575 25.01 -0.05 -14.40
C MET A 575 26.47 0.09 -14.83
N LYS A 576 27.41 -0.06 -13.89
CA LYS A 576 28.85 -0.02 -14.20
C LYS A 576 29.26 -1.12 -15.18
N LYS A 577 28.79 -2.36 -14.99
CA LYS A 577 29.06 -3.47 -15.91
C LYS A 577 28.47 -3.23 -17.31
N MET A 578 27.26 -2.69 -17.40
CA MET A 578 26.64 -2.34 -18.68
C MET A 578 27.42 -1.23 -19.40
N GLU A 579 27.86 -0.19 -18.69
CA GLU A 579 28.71 0.85 -19.27
C GLU A 579 30.05 0.30 -19.78
N GLU A 580 30.69 -0.60 -19.03
CA GLU A 580 31.93 -1.26 -19.42
C GLU A 580 31.72 -2.15 -20.66
N ALA A 581 30.63 -2.91 -20.72
CA ALA A 581 30.26 -3.73 -21.86
C ALA A 581 29.97 -2.88 -23.11
N GLN A 582 29.23 -1.77 -22.99
CA GLN A 582 28.98 -0.84 -24.09
C GLN A 582 30.26 -0.18 -24.60
N LYS A 583 31.18 0.19 -23.70
CA LYS A 583 32.49 0.73 -24.08
C LYS A 583 33.31 -0.32 -24.85
N ALA A 584 33.31 -1.58 -24.40
CA ALA A 584 33.99 -2.68 -25.07
C ALA A 584 33.38 -2.99 -26.45
N GLN A 585 32.06 -2.95 -26.59
CA GLN A 585 31.36 -3.17 -27.85
C GLN A 585 31.63 -2.04 -28.86
N LYS A 586 31.56 -0.77 -28.43
CA LYS A 586 31.94 0.38 -29.28
C LYS A 586 33.41 0.34 -29.70
N ALA A 587 34.29 -0.20 -28.86
CA ALA A 587 35.70 -0.40 -29.21
C ALA A 587 35.89 -1.50 -30.27
N LYS A 588 35.15 -2.62 -30.16
CA LYS A 588 35.12 -3.69 -31.18
C LYS A 588 34.57 -3.20 -32.52
N GLU A 589 33.45 -2.49 -32.52
CA GLU A 589 32.86 -1.94 -33.76
C GLU A 589 33.78 -0.94 -34.47
N LYS A 590 34.56 -0.16 -33.70
CA LYS A 590 35.59 0.72 -34.27
C LYS A 590 36.77 -0.06 -34.87
N GLN A 591 37.17 -1.18 -34.26
CA GLN A 591 38.23 -2.04 -34.81
C GLN A 591 37.78 -2.79 -36.07
N GLU A 592 36.54 -3.26 -36.11
CA GLU A 592 35.97 -3.94 -37.30
C GLU A 592 35.79 -2.96 -38.47
N LYS A 593 35.35 -1.73 -38.21
CA LYS A 593 35.29 -0.66 -39.24
C LYS A 593 36.67 -0.20 -39.71
N ALA A 594 37.72 -0.34 -38.88
CA ALA A 594 39.10 -0.02 -39.27
C ALA A 594 39.82 -1.18 -39.97
N GLY A 595 39.24 -2.39 -40.00
CA GLY A 595 39.82 -3.61 -40.54
C GLY A 595 39.22 -4.09 -41.87
N THR A 596 38.34 -3.31 -42.51
CA THR A 596 37.84 -3.62 -43.86
C THR A 596 38.63 -2.80 -44.88
N PRO A 597 39.49 -3.41 -45.71
CA PRO A 597 40.27 -2.70 -46.75
C PRO A 597 39.40 -2.15 -47.88
#